data_AF-A0A1X7UA78-F1
#
_entry.id   AF-A0A1X7UA78-F1
#
_cell.length_a   1.000
_cell.length_b   1.000
_cell.length_c   1.000
_cell.angle_alpha   90.00
_cell.angle_beta   90.00
_cell.angle_gamma   90.00
#
_symmetry.space_group_name_H-M   'P 1'
#
loop_
_entity.id
_entity.type
_entity.pdbx_description
1 polymer ?
#
loop_
_entity_poly.entity_id
_entity_poly.type
_entity_poly.pdbx_seq_one_letter_code
_entity_poly.pdbx_strand_id
1 'polypeptide(L)'
;MFMNSKLNHLLQSKTIPPCPRQILEDYDPIPVFVIGDAAYHPLGYVIKEYANGGSTAKEHYFGYKLCSARTVIECSFGRLKGQFEALRHSMDNNIEEFPYVICCCFVLQNFCEFRNESVGEE
;
A
#
# COMPACT_ATOMS: atom_id res chain seq x y z
N MET A 1 -6.61 -12.42 7.87
CA MET A 1 -5.59 -12.61 6.82
C MET A 1 -4.28 -11.90 7.16
N PHE A 2 -4.24 -10.57 7.36
CA PHE A 2 -3.00 -9.86 7.73
C PHE A 2 -2.44 -10.25 9.12
N MET A 3 -3.28 -10.35 10.16
CA MET A 3 -2.85 -10.67 11.53
C MET A 3 -2.12 -12.02 11.68
N ASN A 4 -2.38 -12.97 10.80
CA ASN A 4 -1.72 -14.29 10.81
C ASN A 4 -0.63 -14.40 9.72
N SER A 5 -0.28 -13.29 9.06
CA SER A 5 0.70 -13.30 7.98
C SER A 5 2.13 -13.28 8.53
N LYS A 6 3.06 -13.88 7.78
CA LYS A 6 4.50 -13.79 8.06
C LYS A 6 4.97 -12.34 8.15
N LEU A 7 4.44 -11.46 7.29
CA LEU A 7 4.74 -10.02 7.30
C LEU A 7 4.38 -9.38 8.65
N ASN A 8 3.20 -9.68 9.19
CA ASN A 8 2.78 -9.16 10.49
C ASN A 8 3.73 -9.61 11.61
N HIS A 9 4.09 -10.89 11.65
CA HIS A 9 5.05 -11.39 12.63
C HIS A 9 6.41 -10.68 12.53
N LEU A 10 6.90 -10.46 11.30
CA LEU A 10 8.18 -9.77 11.06
C LEU A 10 8.15 -8.29 11.46
N LEU A 11 7.01 -7.62 11.29
CA LEU A 11 6.81 -6.23 11.73
C LEU A 11 6.72 -6.14 13.26
N GLN A 12 6.03 -7.09 13.90
CA GLN A 12 5.92 -7.18 15.36
C GLN A 12 7.27 -7.49 16.02
N SER A 13 8.04 -8.41 15.45
CA SER A 13 9.37 -8.79 15.95
C SER A 13 10.46 -7.77 15.62
N LYS A 14 10.14 -6.69 14.88
CA LYS A 14 11.08 -5.69 14.36
C LYS A 14 12.22 -6.31 13.54
N THR A 15 11.98 -7.47 12.93
CA THR A 15 12.97 -8.19 12.10
C THR A 15 13.08 -7.58 10.72
N ILE A 16 11.98 -7.08 10.15
CA ILE A 16 12.08 -6.07 9.09
C ILE A 16 12.62 -4.83 9.81
N PRO A 17 13.88 -4.43 9.55
CA PRO A 17 14.48 -3.36 10.32
C PRO A 17 13.58 -2.13 10.17
N PRO A 18 13.14 -1.51 11.28
CA PRO A 18 12.67 -0.15 11.19
C PRO A 18 13.85 0.62 10.61
N CYS A 19 13.67 1.22 9.43
CA CYS A 19 14.66 2.10 8.82
C CYS A 19 14.30 3.52 9.24
N PRO A 20 14.53 3.93 10.51
CA PRO A 20 14.06 5.22 10.95
C PRO A 20 14.80 6.30 10.18
N ARG A 21 14.07 7.33 9.79
CA ARG A 21 14.57 8.41 8.97
C ARG A 21 14.65 9.67 9.80
N GLN A 22 15.84 10.25 9.89
CA GLN A 22 16.02 11.60 10.39
C GLN A 22 15.38 12.56 9.39
N ILE A 23 14.25 13.17 9.77
CA ILE A 23 13.54 14.14 8.92
C ILE A 23 13.74 15.58 9.44
N LEU A 24 13.89 15.75 10.75
CA LEU A 24 14.14 17.03 11.40
C LEU A 24 15.32 16.85 12.37
N GLU A 25 16.34 17.69 12.30
CA GLU A 25 17.61 17.52 13.06
C GLU A 25 17.40 17.42 14.58
N ASP A 26 16.44 18.16 15.14
CA ASP A 26 16.18 18.22 16.59
C ASP A 26 15.18 17.18 17.11
N TYR A 27 14.72 16.25 16.27
CA TYR A 27 13.71 15.26 16.65
C TYR A 27 14.25 13.84 16.53
N ASP A 28 13.66 12.92 17.30
CA ASP A 28 13.97 11.51 17.16
C ASP A 28 13.69 11.02 15.71
N PRO A 29 14.56 10.15 15.15
CA PRO A 29 14.32 9.50 13.88
C PRO A 29 12.92 8.88 13.78
N ILE A 30 12.17 9.20 12.72
CA ILE A 30 10.81 8.69 12.54
C ILE A 30 10.88 7.27 11.97
N PRO A 31 10.29 6.26 12.63
CA PRO A 31 10.28 4.89 12.11
C PRO A 31 9.40 4.75 10.87
N VAL A 32 9.59 3.67 10.12
CA VAL A 32 8.76 3.34 8.96
C VAL A 32 7.45 2.72 9.44
N PHE A 33 6.33 3.21 8.90
CA PHE A 33 4.99 2.70 9.18
C PHE A 33 4.33 2.14 7.92
N VAL A 34 3.50 1.12 8.10
CA VAL A 34 2.55 0.65 7.10
C VAL A 34 1.31 1.55 7.16
N ILE A 35 0.86 2.04 6.00
CA ILE A 35 -0.39 2.82 5.92
C ILE A 35 -1.56 1.84 5.89
N GLY A 36 -2.43 1.91 6.90
CA GLY A 36 -3.65 1.13 6.99
C GLY A 36 -4.90 1.96 6.65
N ASP A 37 -5.94 1.28 6.19
CA ASP A 37 -7.28 1.87 6.09
C ASP A 37 -8.02 1.85 7.46
N ALA A 38 -9.27 2.30 7.46
CA ALA A 38 -10.09 2.38 8.66
C ALA A 38 -10.35 1.02 9.33
N ALA A 39 -10.32 -0.08 8.57
CA ALA A 39 -10.57 -1.44 9.05
C ALA A 39 -9.38 -2.06 9.82
N TYR A 40 -8.18 -1.50 9.68
CA TYR A 40 -7.04 -1.94 10.48
C TYR A 40 -7.11 -1.41 11.91
N HIS A 41 -6.72 -2.25 12.87
CA HIS A 41 -6.48 -1.80 14.23
C HIS A 41 -5.18 -0.98 14.28
N PRO A 42 -5.09 0.06 15.12
CA PRO A 42 -3.84 0.79 15.31
C PRO A 42 -2.81 -0.13 15.97
N LEU A 43 -1.69 -0.35 15.29
CA LEU A 43 -0.57 -1.18 15.76
C LEU A 43 0.68 -0.29 15.78
N GLY A 44 1.70 -0.64 16.57
CA GLY A 44 2.92 0.18 16.68
C GLY A 44 3.70 0.40 15.38
N TYR A 45 3.33 -0.29 14.30
CA TYR A 45 3.89 -0.19 12.95
C TYR A 45 2.83 0.05 11.87
N VAL A 46 1.56 0.26 12.24
CA VAL A 46 0.47 0.60 11.30
C VAL A 46 -0.09 1.97 11.68
N ILE A 47 -0.08 2.89 10.71
CA ILE A 47 -0.63 4.22 10.86
C ILE A 47 -1.90 4.35 10.02
N LYS A 48 -2.94 4.95 10.60
CA LYS A 48 -4.22 5.19 9.92
C LYS A 48 -4.78 6.55 10.27
N GLU A 49 -5.78 6.96 9.52
CA GLU A 49 -6.48 8.22 9.73
C GLU A 49 -7.17 8.25 11.09
N TYR A 50 -7.32 9.46 11.63
CA TYR A 50 -8.10 9.69 12.83
C TYR A 50 -9.56 9.29 12.59
N ALA A 51 -10.17 8.67 13.61
CA ALA A 51 -11.59 8.33 13.57
C ALA A 51 -12.41 9.60 13.28
N ASN A 52 -13.45 9.47 12.44
CA ASN A 52 -14.30 10.58 12.02
C ASN A 52 -13.54 11.76 11.37
N GLY A 53 -12.34 11.52 10.83
CA GLY A 53 -11.54 12.53 10.13
C GLY A 53 -10.72 13.45 11.04
N GLY A 54 -10.75 13.25 12.36
CA GLY A 54 -10.10 14.13 13.33
C GLY A 54 -10.96 15.33 13.74
N SER A 55 -10.55 16.04 14.78
CA SER A 55 -11.24 17.22 15.33
C SER A 55 -10.44 18.51 15.18
N THR A 56 -9.15 18.43 14.84
CA THR A 56 -8.27 19.58 14.66
C THR A 56 -7.80 19.72 13.22
N ALA A 57 -7.43 20.95 12.82
CA ALA A 57 -6.86 21.22 11.49
C ALA A 57 -5.60 20.38 11.19
N LYS A 58 -4.79 20.08 12.21
CA LYS A 58 -3.61 19.23 12.08
C LYS A 58 -3.98 17.77 11.80
N GLU A 59 -4.99 17.24 12.49
CA GLU A 59 -5.49 15.88 12.26
C GLU A 59 -6.13 15.74 10.89
N HIS A 60 -6.88 16.75 10.44
CA HIS A 60 -7.43 16.79 9.08
C HIS A 60 -6.32 16.80 8.02
N TYR A 61 -5.29 17.64 8.19
CA TYR A 61 -4.16 17.68 7.27
C TYR A 61 -3.42 16.33 7.23
N PHE A 62 -3.20 15.72 8.40
CA PHE A 62 -2.60 14.41 8.51
C PHE A 62 -3.42 13.34 7.78
N GLY A 63 -4.74 13.31 8.01
CA GLY A 63 -5.65 12.40 7.32
C GLY A 63 -5.64 12.59 5.81
N TYR A 64 -5.67 13.85 5.34
CA TYR A 64 -5.55 14.17 3.92
C TYR A 64 -4.25 13.63 3.29
N LYS A 65 -3.12 13.74 3.98
CA LYS A 65 -1.83 13.20 3.50
C LYS A 65 -1.85 11.67 3.41
N LEU A 66 -2.45 10.98 4.39
CA LEU A 66 -2.62 9.52 4.33
C LEU A 66 -3.55 9.10 3.19
N CYS A 67 -4.68 9.78 3.03
CA CYS A 67 -5.62 9.55 1.93
C CYS A 67 -4.93 9.72 0.57
N SER A 68 -4.21 10.83 0.37
CA SER A 68 -3.46 11.09 -0.86
C SER A 68 -2.44 10.00 -1.18
N ALA A 69 -1.73 9.47 -0.17
CA ALA A 69 -0.82 8.35 -0.38
C ALA A 69 -1.55 7.06 -0.77
N ARG A 70 -2.72 6.78 -0.18
CA ARG A 70 -3.55 5.63 -0.53
C ARG A 70 -4.13 5.74 -1.94
N THR A 71 -4.57 6.93 -2.35
CA THR A 71 -5.09 7.16 -3.70
C THR A 71 -4.08 6.75 -4.78
N VAL A 72 -2.78 7.02 -4.58
CA VAL A 72 -1.74 6.57 -5.53
C VAL A 72 -1.74 5.04 -5.66
N ILE A 73 -1.80 4.33 -4.53
CA ILE A 73 -1.85 2.86 -4.49
C ILE A 73 -3.10 2.35 -5.18
N GLU A 74 -4.27 2.91 -4.85
CA GLU A 74 -5.56 2.53 -5.43
C GLU A 74 -5.60 2.78 -6.94
N CYS A 75 -5.13 3.94 -7.41
CA CYS A 75 -5.03 4.25 -8.83
C CYS A 75 -4.11 3.27 -9.56
N SER A 76 -2.94 2.94 -9.01
CA SER A 76 -2.03 1.95 -9.59
C SER A 76 -2.70 0.57 -9.74
N PHE A 77 -3.39 0.09 -8.71
CA PHE A 77 -4.13 -1.18 -8.79
C PHE A 77 -5.35 -1.10 -9.70
N GLY A 78 -6.02 0.05 -9.78
CA GLY A 78 -7.12 0.29 -10.71
C GLY A 78 -6.68 0.17 -12.16
N ARG A 79 -5.55 0.79 -12.51
CA ARG A 79 -4.92 0.66 -13.85
C ARG A 79 -4.53 -0.78 -14.16
N LEU A 80 -3.89 -1.46 -13.20
CA LEU A 80 -3.49 -2.86 -13.36
C LEU A 80 -4.68 -3.78 -13.63
N LYS A 81 -5.77 -3.62 -12.88
CA LYS A 81 -7.02 -4.38 -13.09
C LYS A 81 -7.75 -3.99 -14.37
N GLY A 82 -7.60 -2.75 -14.84
CA GLY A 82 -8.12 -2.28 -16.12
C GLY A 82 -7.42 -2.94 -17.30
N GLN A 83 -6.08 -3.05 -17.24
CA GLN A 83 -5.29 -3.68 -18.30
C GLN A 83 -5.38 -5.21 -18.30
N PHE A 84 -5.36 -5.84 -17.11
CA PHE A 84 -5.34 -7.30 -16.98
C PHE A 84 -6.66 -7.81 -16.42
N GLU A 85 -7.57 -8.20 -17.31
CA GLU A 85 -8.88 -8.75 -16.95
C GLU A 85 -8.79 -9.98 -16.04
N ALA A 86 -7.70 -10.76 -16.14
CA ALA A 86 -7.40 -11.87 -15.23
C ALA A 86 -7.43 -11.47 -13.73
N LEU A 87 -7.11 -10.21 -13.40
CA LEU A 87 -7.12 -9.70 -12.02
C LEU A 87 -8.51 -9.24 -11.55
N ARG A 88 -9.50 -9.18 -12.45
CA ARG A 88 -10.89 -8.79 -12.13
C ARG A 88 -11.73 -9.99 -11.68
N HIS A 89 -11.34 -11.19 -12.09
CA HIS A 89 -12.03 -12.43 -11.75
C HIS A 89 -11.31 -13.18 -10.63
N SER A 90 -12.05 -14.02 -9.90
CA SER A 90 -11.44 -14.98 -8.99
C SER A 90 -10.55 -15.91 -9.81
N MET A 91 -9.24 -15.86 -9.56
CA MET A 91 -8.31 -16.80 -10.17
C MET A 91 -8.38 -18.12 -9.39
N ASP A 92 -8.63 -19.22 -10.09
CA ASP A 92 -8.61 -20.58 -9.52
C ASP A 92 -7.16 -21.11 -9.38
N ASN A 93 -6.27 -20.22 -8.97
CA ASN A 93 -4.85 -20.50 -8.77
C ASN A 93 -4.57 -20.70 -7.29
N ASN A 94 -3.49 -21.42 -6.99
CA ASN A 94 -3.00 -21.50 -5.61
C ASN A 94 -2.69 -20.08 -5.11
N ILE A 95 -3.08 -19.77 -3.87
CA ILE A 95 -2.82 -18.47 -3.23
C ILE A 95 -1.33 -18.11 -3.22
N GLU A 96 -0.47 -19.13 -3.28
CA GLU A 96 0.99 -19.00 -3.38
C GLU A 96 1.47 -18.47 -4.73
N GLU A 97 0.70 -18.67 -5.79
CA GLU A 97 1.03 -18.20 -7.16
C GLU A 97 0.57 -16.76 -7.41
N PHE A 98 -0.44 -16.31 -6.67
CA PHE A 98 -1.07 -15.00 -6.81
C PHE A 98 -0.08 -13.82 -6.75
N PRO A 99 0.93 -13.79 -5.83
CA PRO A 99 1.93 -12.73 -5.81
C PRO A 99 2.77 -12.66 -7.09
N TYR A 100 3.08 -13.82 -7.70
CA TYR A 100 3.85 -13.86 -8.94
C TYR A 100 3.03 -13.31 -10.10
N VAL A 101 1.74 -13.65 -10.19
CA VAL A 101 0.85 -13.09 -11.21
C VAL A 101 0.76 -11.57 -11.10
N ILE A 102 0.57 -11.04 -9.88
CA ILE A 102 0.55 -9.60 -9.64
C ILE A 102 1.87 -8.95 -10.07
N CYS A 103 3.01 -9.51 -9.67
CA CYS A 103 4.32 -8.98 -10.06
C CYS A 103 4.53 -9.01 -11.59
N CYS A 104 4.13 -10.09 -12.26
CA CYS A 104 4.18 -10.19 -13.72
C CYS A 104 3.34 -9.10 -14.38
N CYS A 105 2.10 -8.88 -13.92
CA CYS A 105 1.25 -7.80 -14.42
C CYS A 105 1.92 -6.42 -14.24
N PHE A 106 2.55 -6.15 -13.08
CA PHE A 106 3.27 -4.88 -12.86
C PHE A 106 4.45 -4.72 -13.81
N VAL A 107 5.26 -5.77 -14.01
CA VAL A 107 6.40 -5.73 -14.94
C VAL A 107 5.93 -5.48 -16.37
N LEU A 108 4.88 -6.16 -16.80
CA LEU A 108 4.29 -5.99 -18.14
C LEU A 108 3.69 -4.60 -18.33
N GLN A 109 2.93 -4.09 -17.35
CA GLN A 109 2.39 -2.72 -17.37
C GLN A 109 3.52 -1.69 -17.55
N ASN A 110 4.58 -1.79 -16.74
CA ASN A 110 5.73 -0.87 -16.83
C ASN A 110 6.44 -0.98 -18.19
N PHE A 111 6.54 -2.19 -18.74
CA PHE A 111 7.11 -2.42 -20.07
C PHE A 111 6.26 -1.78 -21.18
N CYS A 112 4.94 -1.97 -21.17
CA CYS A 112 4.03 -1.34 -22.13
C CYS A 112 4.05 0.19 -22.02
N GLU A 113 4.05 0.74 -20.80
CA GLU A 113 4.20 2.18 -20.54
C GLU A 113 5.51 2.73 -21.10
N PHE A 114 6.63 2.04 -20.87
CA PHE A 114 7.93 2.43 -21.41
C PHE A 114 7.94 2.45 -22.95
N ARG A 115 7.16 1.60 -23.60
CA ARG A 115 7.04 1.52 -25.06
C ARG A 115 5.98 2.44 -25.66
N ASN A 116 5.29 3.27 -24.85
CA ASN A 116 4.12 4.05 -25.24
C ASN A 116 2.99 3.19 -25.86
N GLU A 117 2.93 1.91 -25.53
CA GLU A 117 1.83 1.02 -25.89
C GLU A 117 0.74 1.15 -24.81
N SER A 118 0.09 2.31 -24.76
CA SER A 118 -1.11 2.48 -23.94
C SER A 118 -2.24 1.64 -24.53
N VAL A 119 -2.77 0.70 -23.75
CA VAL A 119 -4.01 0.00 -24.08
C VAL A 119 -5.09 1.07 -24.22
N GLY A 120 -5.67 1.16 -25.43
CA GLY A 120 -6.74 2.12 -25.72
C GLY A 120 -7.88 1.94 -24.74
N GLU A 121 -8.41 3.06 -24.24
CA GLU A 121 -9.67 3.07 -23.52
C GLU A 121 -10.77 2.64 -24.51
N GLU A 122 -11.29 1.42 -24.36
CA GLU A 122 -12.60 1.04 -24.91
C GLU A 122 -13.70 1.34 -23.89
#